data_AF-A0A4Q5Z0W8-F1
#
_entry.id   AF-A0A4Q5Z0W8-F1
#
_cell.length_a   1.000
_cell.length_b   1.000
_cell.length_c   1.000
_cell.angle_alpha   90.00
_cell.angle_beta   90.00
_cell.angle_gamma   90.00
#
_symmetry.space_group_name_H-M   'P 1'
#
loop_
_entity.id
_entity.type
_entity.pdbx_description
1 polymer ?
#
loop_
_entity_poly.entity_id
_entity_poly.type
_entity_poly.pdbx_seq_one_letter_code
_entity_poly.pdbx_strand_id
1 'polypeptide(L)'
;MKYIGLLDYVLLPFALLFIYAIAYYIRNKNYAVKHPWRKYFIAGLTVKLFGAVFNGMLHYYYYGGGDTFNFFLHSGIINSAFDESVVKWVNLVFHIPSYSSIDYYRYTSQMFWYDDIASYTVGAVGAVLGIFTFNTYLPTAVLFAFISYSGTWAMFRTFSKLYPHLTLQVAIATLFIPTTVLWGSAIYKDTICMFGLGWLTHGVFRFLIQRDFSLQNIFLAAISVLLIALVKVYILIAFLPALGMWILFNYTQSIRTKSIRAAVKFGVLLIIGGGSVFAMSAFSKTLGSYSIENLAAKAEETRMWIHYSSETQDGSSYSLGDLDPSLQGMLLKFPQAVNVSLFRPFIWEVKKPIMLLAALESLAFLILTLKVLYTVGLRKVWKVISADPTIQFCLIFSIIFSFAVGVTTYNFGSLSRYKIPALPFYALAVILIYYQSKPSKRLFPFL
;
A
#
# COMPACT_ATOMS: atom_id res chain seq x y z
N MET A 1 26.08 -8.32 -12.28
CA MET A 1 25.10 -9.30 -12.79
C MET A 1 24.14 -8.57 -13.72
N LYS A 2 23.78 -9.13 -14.89
CA LYS A 2 22.70 -8.56 -15.72
C LYS A 2 21.38 -9.08 -15.16
N TYR A 3 20.64 -8.23 -14.44
CA TYR A 3 19.34 -8.61 -13.88
C TYR A 3 18.22 -8.73 -14.92
N ILE A 4 18.33 -7.99 -16.02
CA ILE A 4 17.44 -8.06 -17.18
C ILE A 4 18.28 -8.56 -18.37
N GLY A 5 17.89 -9.71 -18.93
CA GLY A 5 18.55 -10.36 -20.06
C GLY A 5 17.76 -10.23 -21.36
N LEU A 6 18.29 -10.81 -22.45
CA LEU A 6 17.59 -10.88 -23.74
C LEU A 6 16.25 -11.62 -23.61
N LEU A 7 16.24 -12.68 -22.81
CA LEU A 7 15.07 -13.53 -22.59
C LEU A 7 13.91 -12.78 -21.94
N ASP A 8 14.19 -11.78 -21.07
CA ASP A 8 13.17 -10.89 -20.52
C ASP A 8 12.41 -10.13 -21.62
N TYR A 9 13.14 -9.55 -22.58
CA TYR A 9 12.52 -8.79 -23.68
C TYR A 9 11.75 -9.68 -24.64
N VAL A 10 12.22 -10.91 -24.86
CA VAL A 10 11.52 -11.88 -25.71
C VAL A 10 10.25 -12.37 -25.05
N LEU A 11 10.27 -12.69 -23.75
CA LEU A 11 9.10 -13.22 -23.03
C LEU A 11 8.08 -12.17 -22.62
N LEU A 12 8.48 -10.91 -22.43
CA LEU A 12 7.59 -9.85 -21.96
C LEU A 12 6.33 -9.67 -22.84
N PRO A 13 6.42 -9.60 -24.19
CA PRO A 13 5.24 -9.53 -25.05
C PRO A 13 4.27 -10.71 -24.87
N PHE A 14 4.78 -11.93 -24.69
CA PHE A 14 3.95 -13.11 -24.46
C PHE A 14 3.26 -13.07 -23.10
N ALA A 15 3.99 -12.68 -22.05
CA ALA A 15 3.41 -12.49 -20.72
C ALA A 15 2.31 -11.42 -20.73
N LEU A 16 2.54 -10.29 -21.42
CA LEU A 16 1.54 -9.24 -21.60
C LEU A 16 0.31 -9.74 -22.37
N LEU A 17 0.50 -10.46 -23.48
CA LEU A 17 -0.59 -11.02 -24.28
C LEU A 17 -1.44 -11.99 -23.46
N PHE A 18 -0.79 -12.87 -22.70
CA PHE A 18 -1.47 -13.81 -21.82
C PHE A 18 -2.30 -13.09 -20.75
N ILE A 19 -1.72 -12.09 -20.08
CA ILE A 19 -2.41 -11.30 -19.06
C ILE A 19 -3.57 -10.50 -19.66
N TYR A 20 -3.39 -9.89 -20.83
CA TYR A 20 -4.47 -9.19 -21.52
C TYR A 20 -5.58 -10.15 -21.94
N ALA A 21 -5.27 -11.35 -22.43
CA ALA A 21 -6.28 -12.36 -22.77
C ALA A 21 -7.15 -12.70 -21.55
N ILE A 22 -6.52 -12.97 -20.40
CA ILE A 22 -7.24 -13.20 -19.13
C ILE A 22 -8.05 -11.96 -18.73
N ALA A 23 -7.46 -10.77 -18.81
CA ALA A 23 -8.13 -9.53 -18.42
C ALA A 23 -9.35 -9.23 -19.30
N TYR A 24 -9.26 -9.41 -20.61
CA TYR A 24 -10.38 -9.24 -21.54
C TYR A 24 -11.48 -10.27 -21.28
N TYR A 25 -11.11 -11.53 -20.99
CA TYR A 25 -12.06 -12.56 -20.59
C TYR A 25 -12.81 -12.18 -19.29
N ILE A 26 -12.08 -11.83 -18.23
CA ILE A 26 -12.67 -11.40 -16.94
C ILE A 26 -13.57 -10.18 -17.12
N ARG A 27 -13.13 -9.19 -17.91
CA ARG A 27 -13.91 -7.98 -18.18
C ARG A 27 -15.20 -8.30 -18.91
N ASN A 28 -15.13 -9.09 -19.97
CA ASN A 28 -16.29 -9.41 -20.80
C ASN A 28 -17.31 -10.27 -20.04
N LYS A 29 -16.83 -11.18 -19.18
CA LYS A 29 -17.67 -12.01 -18.31
C LYS A 29 -18.40 -11.20 -17.22
N ASN A 30 -17.71 -10.25 -16.58
CA ASN A 30 -18.24 -9.56 -15.39
C ASN A 30 -18.83 -8.18 -15.65
N TYR A 31 -18.48 -7.51 -16.75
CA TYR A 31 -18.89 -6.14 -17.04
C TYR A 31 -19.46 -6.05 -18.45
N ALA A 32 -20.79 -6.02 -18.59
CA ALA A 32 -21.45 -5.80 -19.88
C ALA A 32 -21.00 -4.48 -20.55
N VAL A 33 -21.23 -4.33 -21.85
CA VAL A 33 -20.72 -3.18 -22.65
C VAL A 33 -21.10 -1.83 -22.06
N LYS A 34 -22.31 -1.69 -21.51
CA LYS A 34 -22.82 -0.46 -20.88
C LYS A 34 -22.41 -0.28 -19.41
N HIS A 35 -21.68 -1.23 -18.83
CA HIS A 35 -21.32 -1.18 -17.41
C HIS A 35 -20.34 -0.01 -17.14
N PRO A 36 -20.62 0.89 -16.18
CA PRO A 36 -19.84 2.12 -15.96
C PRO A 36 -18.36 1.86 -15.65
N TRP A 37 -18.07 0.71 -15.03
CA TRP A 37 -16.71 0.31 -14.66
C TRP A 37 -15.88 -0.25 -15.83
N ARG A 38 -16.53 -0.72 -16.92
CA ARG A 38 -15.88 -1.50 -17.98
C ARG A 38 -14.70 -0.77 -18.62
N LYS A 39 -14.83 0.54 -18.83
CA LYS A 39 -13.78 1.38 -19.44
C LYS A 39 -12.52 1.51 -18.57
N TYR A 40 -12.67 1.46 -17.24
CA TYR A 40 -11.54 1.61 -16.32
C TYR A 40 -10.78 0.30 -16.11
N PHE A 41 -11.39 -0.86 -16.40
CA PHE A 41 -10.76 -2.16 -16.13
C PHE A 41 -9.46 -2.38 -16.90
N ILE A 42 -9.46 -2.16 -18.22
CA ILE A 42 -8.25 -2.34 -19.03
C ILE A 42 -7.32 -1.13 -18.89
N ALA A 43 -7.87 0.09 -18.80
CA ALA A 43 -7.07 1.29 -18.61
C ALA A 43 -6.24 1.23 -17.31
N GLY A 44 -6.88 0.88 -16.18
CA GLY A 44 -6.20 0.72 -14.90
C GLY A 44 -5.15 -0.39 -14.92
N LEU A 45 -5.47 -1.54 -15.54
CA LEU A 45 -4.51 -2.64 -15.68
C LEU A 45 -3.31 -2.20 -16.52
N THR A 46 -3.54 -1.57 -17.67
CA THR A 46 -2.48 -1.11 -18.59
C THR A 46 -1.51 -0.19 -17.87
N VAL A 47 -2.04 0.78 -17.10
CA VAL A 47 -1.22 1.71 -16.31
C VAL A 47 -0.42 0.96 -15.23
N LYS A 48 -1.02 -0.04 -14.58
CA LYS A 48 -0.34 -0.88 -13.59
C LYS A 48 0.81 -1.71 -14.20
N LEU A 49 0.55 -2.36 -15.34
CA LEU A 49 1.56 -3.14 -16.07
C LEU A 49 2.69 -2.25 -16.60
N PHE A 50 2.36 -1.08 -17.12
CA PHE A 50 3.34 -0.06 -17.48
C PHE A 50 4.20 0.32 -16.26
N GLY A 51 3.58 0.52 -15.09
CA GLY A 51 4.30 0.78 -13.84
C GLY A 51 5.34 -0.29 -13.50
N ALA A 52 5.04 -1.57 -13.69
CA ALA A 52 6.01 -2.66 -13.45
C ALA A 52 7.19 -2.63 -14.43
N VAL A 53 6.90 -2.53 -15.74
CA VAL A 53 7.95 -2.51 -16.77
C VAL A 53 8.83 -1.28 -16.62
N PHE A 54 8.20 -0.11 -16.45
CA PHE A 54 8.90 1.15 -16.27
C PHE A 54 9.77 1.14 -15.01
N ASN A 55 9.23 0.67 -13.87
CA ASN A 55 10.00 0.56 -12.63
C ASN A 55 11.22 -0.37 -12.79
N GLY A 56 11.04 -1.52 -13.44
CA GLY A 56 12.11 -2.46 -13.74
C GLY A 56 13.23 -1.86 -14.59
N MET A 57 12.85 -1.19 -15.69
CA MET A 57 13.79 -0.49 -16.57
C MET A 57 14.50 0.65 -15.84
N LEU A 58 13.78 1.40 -15.02
CA LEU A 58 14.33 2.50 -14.22
C LEU A 58 15.42 2.01 -13.26
N HIS A 59 15.16 0.92 -12.53
CA HIS A 59 16.15 0.35 -11.61
C HIS A 59 17.34 -0.26 -12.33
N TYR A 60 17.12 -0.87 -13.49
CA TYR A 60 18.20 -1.45 -14.28
C TYR A 60 19.12 -0.39 -14.91
N TYR A 61 18.56 0.59 -15.62
CA TYR A 61 19.34 1.54 -16.42
C TYR A 61 19.80 2.78 -15.65
N TYR A 62 19.00 3.26 -14.69
CA TYR A 62 19.31 4.51 -13.98
C TYR A 62 19.95 4.24 -12.61
N TYR A 63 19.37 3.36 -11.81
CA TYR A 63 19.89 3.08 -10.46
C TYR A 63 20.99 2.01 -10.42
N GLY A 64 21.10 1.17 -11.46
CA GLY A 64 22.08 0.09 -11.53
C GLY A 64 21.82 -1.07 -10.53
N GLY A 65 20.64 -1.10 -9.90
CA GLY A 65 20.31 -2.03 -8.83
C GLY A 65 19.03 -1.65 -8.08
N GLY A 66 18.77 -2.32 -6.96
CA GLY A 66 17.67 -2.01 -6.04
C GLY A 66 16.99 -3.25 -5.45
N ASP A 67 16.18 -3.06 -4.41
CA ASP A 67 15.52 -4.16 -3.68
C ASP A 67 14.75 -5.12 -4.60
N THR A 68 14.18 -4.61 -5.68
CA THR A 68 13.39 -5.42 -6.62
C THR A 68 14.20 -6.56 -7.23
N PHE A 69 15.48 -6.32 -7.51
CA PHE A 69 16.38 -7.35 -8.03
C PHE A 69 16.90 -8.28 -6.95
N ASN A 70 17.03 -7.78 -5.71
CA ASN A 70 17.39 -8.62 -4.57
C ASN A 70 16.29 -9.62 -4.21
N PHE A 71 15.02 -9.18 -4.22
CA PHE A 71 13.89 -10.10 -4.08
C PHE A 71 13.85 -11.14 -5.21
N PHE A 72 14.10 -10.70 -6.44
CA PHE A 72 14.14 -11.59 -7.60
C PHE A 72 15.31 -12.58 -7.54
N LEU A 73 16.47 -12.17 -7.04
CA LEU A 73 17.60 -13.06 -6.81
C LEU A 73 17.24 -14.17 -5.82
N HIS A 74 16.59 -13.81 -4.70
CA HIS A 74 16.07 -14.78 -3.74
C HIS A 74 15.07 -15.75 -4.40
N SER A 75 14.15 -15.24 -5.21
CA SER A 75 13.22 -16.06 -5.99
C SER A 75 13.96 -17.06 -6.89
N GLY A 76 15.04 -16.62 -7.55
CA GLY A 76 15.87 -17.48 -8.39
C GLY A 76 16.62 -18.56 -7.61
N ILE A 77 17.14 -18.23 -6.43
CA ILE A 77 17.79 -19.20 -5.54
C ILE A 77 16.79 -20.27 -5.10
N ILE A 78 15.59 -19.87 -4.68
CA ILE A 78 14.52 -20.83 -4.32
C ILE A 78 14.18 -21.70 -5.54
N ASN A 79 13.99 -21.11 -6.72
CA ASN A 79 13.67 -21.83 -7.95
C ASN A 79 14.77 -22.80 -8.41
N SER A 80 16.04 -22.52 -8.11
CA SER A 80 17.14 -23.46 -8.41
C SER A 80 17.04 -24.79 -7.66
N ALA A 81 16.32 -24.84 -6.54
CA ALA A 81 16.04 -26.09 -5.82
C ALA A 81 14.97 -26.96 -6.51
N PHE A 82 14.19 -26.40 -7.44
CA PHE A 82 13.14 -27.13 -8.15
C PHE A 82 13.71 -28.27 -9.01
N ASP A 83 14.85 -28.02 -9.65
CA ASP A 83 15.56 -29.01 -10.48
C ASP A 83 16.14 -30.17 -9.64
N GLU A 84 16.43 -29.92 -8.35
CA GLU A 84 16.92 -30.95 -7.43
C GLU A 84 15.77 -31.76 -6.83
N SER A 85 14.76 -31.08 -6.27
CA SER A 85 13.61 -31.74 -5.65
C SER A 85 12.46 -30.76 -5.44
N VAL A 86 11.27 -31.15 -5.92
CA VAL A 86 10.02 -30.40 -5.67
C VAL A 86 9.76 -30.24 -4.17
N VAL A 87 10.10 -31.23 -3.34
CA VAL A 87 9.92 -31.14 -1.88
C VAL A 87 10.84 -30.08 -1.28
N LYS A 88 12.11 -30.02 -1.72
CA LYS A 88 13.04 -28.98 -1.26
C LYS A 88 12.57 -27.60 -1.67
N TRP A 89 12.08 -27.45 -2.90
CA TRP A 89 11.50 -26.20 -3.39
C TRP A 89 10.29 -25.77 -2.56
N VAL A 90 9.34 -26.68 -2.27
CA VAL A 90 8.17 -26.39 -1.43
C VAL A 90 8.61 -25.96 -0.02
N ASN A 91 9.57 -26.67 0.59
CA ASN A 91 10.06 -26.35 1.93
C ASN A 91 10.72 -24.96 1.96
N LEU A 92 11.48 -24.59 0.93
CA LEU A 92 12.03 -23.26 0.78
C LEU A 92 10.92 -22.22 0.57
N VAL A 93 9.94 -22.44 -0.31
CA VAL A 93 8.83 -21.49 -0.51
C VAL A 93 8.10 -21.17 0.82
N PHE A 94 7.91 -22.15 1.69
CA PHE A 94 7.25 -21.96 2.98
C PHE A 94 8.17 -21.57 4.14
N HIS A 95 9.46 -21.32 3.87
CA HIS A 95 10.46 -20.96 4.90
C HIS A 95 10.51 -21.96 6.07
N ILE A 96 10.36 -23.26 5.76
CA ILE A 96 10.39 -24.34 6.76
C ILE A 96 11.80 -24.60 7.32
N PRO A 97 12.88 -24.68 6.49
CA PRO A 97 14.19 -25.03 7.02
C PRO A 97 14.80 -23.88 7.83
N SER A 98 15.62 -24.22 8.82
CA SER A 98 16.47 -23.22 9.49
C SER A 98 17.61 -22.80 8.58
N TYR A 99 18.14 -21.59 8.78
CA TYR A 99 19.27 -21.09 8.00
C TYR A 99 20.45 -22.07 7.94
N SER A 100 20.76 -22.74 9.06
CA SER A 100 21.88 -23.68 9.21
C SER A 100 21.56 -25.13 8.84
N SER A 101 20.38 -25.41 8.29
CA SER A 101 19.99 -26.78 7.90
C SER A 101 20.92 -27.29 6.78
N ILE A 102 21.64 -28.39 7.04
CA ILE A 102 22.67 -28.94 6.14
C ILE A 102 22.13 -29.18 4.72
N ASP A 103 20.95 -29.79 4.62
CA ASP A 103 20.33 -30.13 3.33
C ASP A 103 19.92 -28.93 2.48
N TYR A 104 19.84 -27.74 3.10
CA TYR A 104 19.37 -26.50 2.49
C TYR A 104 20.44 -25.41 2.49
N TYR A 105 21.58 -25.61 3.16
CA TYR A 105 22.60 -24.60 3.38
C TYR A 105 23.14 -23.99 2.08
N ARG A 106 23.22 -24.81 1.02
CA ARG A 106 23.58 -24.36 -0.33
C ARG A 106 22.68 -23.23 -0.84
N TYR A 107 21.41 -23.22 -0.48
CA TYR A 107 20.43 -22.20 -0.88
C TYR A 107 20.34 -21.07 0.14
N THR A 108 20.22 -21.40 1.43
CA THR A 108 20.03 -20.41 2.50
C THR A 108 21.21 -19.45 2.61
N SER A 109 22.45 -19.93 2.46
CA SER A 109 23.67 -19.10 2.53
C SER A 109 23.79 -18.04 1.43
N GLN A 110 23.10 -18.23 0.30
CA GLN A 110 23.08 -17.25 -0.80
C GLN A 110 22.00 -16.18 -0.62
N MET A 111 21.07 -16.38 0.31
CA MET A 111 19.96 -15.48 0.59
C MET A 111 20.28 -14.58 1.78
N PHE A 112 20.87 -13.41 1.52
CA PHE A 112 21.30 -12.46 2.57
C PHE A 112 20.13 -11.87 3.39
N TRP A 113 18.90 -11.95 2.89
CA TRP A 113 17.66 -11.64 3.65
C TRP A 113 16.87 -12.89 4.07
N TYR A 114 17.54 -14.02 4.33
CA TYR A 114 16.86 -15.25 4.75
C TYR A 114 16.02 -15.04 6.02
N ASP A 115 16.62 -14.46 7.06
CA ASP A 115 15.96 -14.27 8.37
C ASP A 115 14.95 -13.10 8.40
N ASP A 116 14.93 -12.22 7.39
CA ASP A 116 13.90 -11.18 7.28
C ASP A 116 12.64 -11.74 6.62
N ILE A 117 11.70 -12.23 7.44
CA ILE A 117 10.41 -12.82 7.02
C ILE A 117 9.70 -11.98 5.96
N ALA A 118 9.73 -10.65 6.10
CA ALA A 118 9.09 -9.76 5.15
C ALA A 118 9.75 -9.79 3.76
N SER A 119 11.08 -9.83 3.69
CA SER A 119 11.81 -9.96 2.42
C SER A 119 11.70 -11.37 1.85
N TYR A 120 11.81 -12.38 2.72
CA TYR A 120 11.65 -13.78 2.35
C TYR A 120 10.30 -14.04 1.70
N THR A 121 9.21 -13.50 2.28
CA THR A 121 7.86 -13.66 1.74
C THR A 121 7.75 -13.12 0.31
N VAL A 122 8.40 -11.98 0.00
CA VAL A 122 8.41 -11.44 -1.37
C VAL A 122 9.20 -12.36 -2.30
N GLY A 123 10.37 -12.84 -1.85
CA GLY A 123 11.19 -13.79 -2.59
C GLY A 123 10.46 -15.10 -2.87
N ALA A 124 9.74 -15.65 -1.90
CA ALA A 124 8.94 -16.87 -2.02
C ALA A 124 7.76 -16.70 -2.98
N VAL A 125 7.00 -15.59 -2.88
CA VAL A 125 5.95 -15.29 -3.86
C VAL A 125 6.54 -15.14 -5.26
N GLY A 126 7.70 -14.48 -5.38
CA GLY A 126 8.39 -14.37 -6.65
C GLY A 126 8.94 -15.69 -7.17
N ALA A 127 9.29 -16.65 -6.31
CA ALA A 127 9.70 -17.99 -6.73
C ALA A 127 8.54 -18.70 -7.42
N VAL A 128 7.36 -18.70 -6.78
CA VAL A 128 6.12 -19.29 -7.32
C VAL A 128 5.74 -18.67 -8.67
N LEU A 129 5.81 -17.35 -8.80
CA LEU A 129 5.52 -16.67 -10.08
C LEU A 129 6.64 -16.86 -11.12
N GLY A 130 7.87 -16.97 -10.65
CA GLY A 130 9.07 -17.18 -11.44
C GLY A 130 9.03 -18.49 -12.24
N ILE A 131 8.41 -19.55 -11.71
CA ILE A 131 8.25 -20.82 -12.44
C ILE A 131 7.53 -20.61 -13.79
N PHE A 132 6.44 -19.83 -13.80
CA PHE A 132 5.64 -19.60 -15.01
C PHE A 132 6.34 -18.69 -16.04
N THR A 133 7.45 -18.07 -15.65
CA THR A 133 8.16 -17.08 -16.46
C THR A 133 9.61 -17.48 -16.73
N PHE A 134 9.97 -18.73 -16.46
CA PHE A 134 11.33 -19.24 -16.60
C PHE A 134 12.34 -18.41 -15.79
N ASN A 135 11.91 -17.94 -14.63
CA ASN A 135 12.66 -17.11 -13.71
C ASN A 135 13.30 -15.89 -14.41
N THR A 136 12.46 -15.12 -15.13
CA THR A 136 12.83 -13.84 -15.74
C THR A 136 12.17 -12.66 -15.04
N TYR A 137 12.91 -11.57 -14.93
CA TYR A 137 12.53 -10.43 -14.08
C TYR A 137 11.31 -9.69 -14.64
N LEU A 138 11.35 -9.22 -15.90
CA LEU A 138 10.28 -8.39 -16.47
C LEU A 138 8.94 -9.13 -16.51
N PRO A 139 8.84 -10.37 -17.03
CA PRO A 139 7.60 -11.13 -16.97
C PRO A 139 7.11 -11.40 -15.54
N THR A 140 8.01 -11.72 -14.60
CA THR A 140 7.64 -11.91 -13.18
C THR A 140 7.06 -10.62 -12.58
N ALA A 141 7.69 -9.47 -12.85
CA ALA A 141 7.21 -8.17 -12.39
C ALA A 141 5.81 -7.84 -12.92
N VAL A 142 5.52 -8.18 -14.19
CA VAL A 142 4.19 -7.99 -14.79
C VAL A 142 3.14 -8.92 -14.14
N LEU A 143 3.49 -10.15 -13.75
CA LEU A 143 2.60 -11.02 -12.97
C LEU A 143 2.33 -10.45 -11.56
N PHE A 144 3.36 -9.91 -10.89
CA PHE A 144 3.20 -9.18 -9.62
C PHE A 144 2.22 -8.01 -9.77
N ALA A 145 2.37 -7.20 -10.82
CA ALA A 145 1.44 -6.10 -11.12
C ALA A 145 0.02 -6.59 -11.36
N PHE A 146 -0.16 -7.69 -12.08
CA PHE A 146 -1.49 -8.26 -12.36
C PHE A 146 -2.17 -8.74 -11.07
N ILE A 147 -1.44 -9.42 -10.18
CA ILE A 147 -1.96 -9.84 -8.88
C ILE A 147 -2.32 -8.62 -8.03
N SER A 148 -1.40 -7.65 -7.90
CA SER A 148 -1.66 -6.39 -7.18
C SER A 148 -2.84 -5.62 -7.74
N TYR A 149 -2.99 -5.61 -9.08
CA TYR A 149 -4.11 -4.98 -9.75
C TYR A 149 -5.44 -5.55 -9.28
N SER A 150 -5.54 -6.87 -9.08
CA SER A 150 -6.78 -7.49 -8.58
C SER A 150 -7.25 -6.90 -7.25
N GLY A 151 -6.32 -6.59 -6.34
CA GLY A 151 -6.62 -5.94 -5.07
C GLY A 151 -7.04 -4.48 -5.25
N THR A 152 -6.26 -3.70 -6.01
CA THR A 152 -6.63 -2.30 -6.30
C THR A 152 -7.97 -2.18 -7.03
N TRP A 153 -8.29 -3.13 -7.90
CA TRP A 153 -9.58 -3.24 -8.57
C TRP A 153 -10.70 -3.61 -7.59
N ALA A 154 -10.44 -4.52 -6.64
CA ALA A 154 -11.40 -4.83 -5.58
C ALA A 154 -11.73 -3.60 -4.72
N MET A 155 -10.73 -2.79 -4.38
CA MET A 155 -10.93 -1.50 -3.71
C MET A 155 -11.75 -0.53 -4.56
N PHE A 156 -11.39 -0.35 -5.85
CA PHE A 156 -12.15 0.47 -6.78
C PHE A 156 -13.63 0.06 -6.85
N ARG A 157 -13.91 -1.25 -6.95
CA ARG A 157 -15.28 -1.77 -6.96
C ARG A 157 -16.03 -1.45 -5.69
N THR A 158 -15.38 -1.56 -4.53
CA THR A 158 -16.00 -1.26 -3.23
C THR A 158 -16.48 0.18 -3.19
N PHE A 159 -15.60 1.15 -3.45
CA PHE A 159 -15.97 2.57 -3.41
C PHE A 159 -16.90 2.98 -4.55
N SER A 160 -16.77 2.38 -5.74
CA SER A 160 -17.68 2.67 -6.85
C SER A 160 -19.09 2.11 -6.64
N LYS A 161 -19.24 1.05 -5.83
CA LYS A 161 -20.58 0.58 -5.39
C LYS A 161 -21.20 1.55 -4.38
N LEU A 162 -20.40 2.12 -3.47
CA LEU A 162 -20.88 3.09 -2.47
C LEU A 162 -21.24 4.43 -3.09
N TYR A 163 -20.48 4.86 -4.11
CA TYR A 163 -20.67 6.14 -4.78
C TYR A 163 -20.78 5.95 -6.31
N PRO A 164 -21.88 5.37 -6.83
CA PRO A 164 -22.01 5.07 -8.26
C PRO A 164 -21.87 6.28 -9.18
N HIS A 165 -22.33 7.45 -8.71
CA HIS A 165 -22.26 8.72 -9.42
C HIS A 165 -20.84 9.31 -9.50
N LEU A 166 -19.87 8.78 -8.73
CA LEU A 166 -18.48 9.25 -8.68
C LEU A 166 -17.48 8.22 -9.22
N THR A 167 -17.92 7.31 -10.09
CA THR A 167 -17.08 6.21 -10.60
C THR A 167 -15.76 6.72 -11.20
N LEU A 168 -15.76 7.82 -11.95
CA LEU A 168 -14.52 8.39 -12.53
C LEU A 168 -13.55 8.84 -11.43
N GLN A 169 -14.07 9.55 -10.44
CA GLN A 169 -13.28 10.14 -9.37
C GLN A 169 -12.72 9.05 -8.44
N VAL A 170 -13.51 8.00 -8.18
CA VAL A 170 -13.04 6.80 -7.49
C VAL A 170 -11.95 6.10 -8.30
N ALA A 171 -12.08 6.01 -9.62
CA ALA A 171 -11.03 5.44 -10.49
C ALA A 171 -9.73 6.25 -10.40
N ILE A 172 -9.81 7.58 -10.47
CA ILE A 172 -8.64 8.47 -10.32
C ILE A 172 -7.95 8.24 -8.98
N ALA A 173 -8.72 8.19 -7.89
CA ALA A 173 -8.19 8.00 -6.54
C ALA A 173 -7.61 6.61 -6.28
N THR A 174 -8.04 5.56 -6.98
CA THR A 174 -7.65 4.18 -6.64
C THR A 174 -6.75 3.50 -7.67
N LEU A 175 -6.89 3.87 -8.96
CA LEU A 175 -6.21 3.18 -10.07
C LEU A 175 -5.12 4.03 -10.72
N PHE A 176 -5.23 5.36 -10.66
CA PHE A 176 -4.41 6.26 -11.49
C PHE A 176 -3.51 7.21 -10.69
N ILE A 177 -3.17 6.88 -9.44
CA ILE A 177 -2.16 7.60 -8.66
C ILE A 177 -0.76 7.16 -9.11
N PRO A 178 0.07 8.04 -9.70
CA PRO A 178 1.37 7.69 -10.28
C PRO A 178 2.30 6.91 -9.33
N THR A 179 2.45 7.37 -8.08
CA THR A 179 3.33 6.74 -7.08
C THR A 179 2.83 5.35 -6.69
N THR A 180 1.50 5.17 -6.54
CA THR A 180 0.88 3.85 -6.27
C THR A 180 1.03 2.90 -7.46
N VAL A 181 1.04 3.44 -8.69
CA VAL A 181 1.31 2.67 -9.90
C VAL A 181 2.78 2.27 -9.98
N LEU A 182 3.71 3.17 -9.69
CA LEU A 182 5.14 2.88 -9.81
C LEU A 182 5.61 1.87 -8.76
N TRP A 183 5.31 2.12 -7.49
CA TRP A 183 5.83 1.31 -6.38
C TRP A 183 4.98 0.10 -6.03
N GLY A 184 3.71 0.10 -6.42
CA GLY A 184 2.79 -1.00 -6.17
C GLY A 184 2.70 -2.02 -7.30
N SER A 185 3.63 -2.03 -8.27
CA SER A 185 3.53 -2.89 -9.47
C SER A 185 4.72 -3.82 -9.68
N ALA A 186 5.94 -3.45 -9.33
CA ALA A 186 7.11 -4.32 -9.50
C ALA A 186 7.26 -5.32 -8.33
N ILE A 187 8.34 -6.10 -8.30
CA ILE A 187 8.63 -7.07 -7.24
C ILE A 187 9.03 -6.30 -5.98
N TYR A 188 8.07 -6.06 -5.09
CA TYR A 188 8.24 -5.32 -3.83
C TYR A 188 7.30 -5.82 -2.73
N LYS A 189 7.70 -5.58 -1.49
CA LYS A 189 6.85 -5.67 -0.29
C LYS A 189 5.52 -4.93 -0.50
N ASP A 190 5.58 -3.72 -1.05
CA ASP A 190 4.43 -2.83 -1.23
C ASP A 190 3.42 -3.35 -2.25
N THR A 191 3.86 -4.05 -3.29
CA THR A 191 2.99 -4.67 -4.29
C THR A 191 2.07 -5.72 -3.68
N ILE A 192 2.63 -6.56 -2.79
CA ILE A 192 1.88 -7.55 -2.00
C ILE A 192 0.93 -6.86 -1.02
N CYS A 193 1.40 -5.83 -0.33
CA CYS A 193 0.56 -5.08 0.60
C CYS A 193 -0.60 -4.36 -0.10
N MET A 194 -0.42 -3.85 -1.32
CA MET A 194 -1.50 -3.23 -2.10
C MET A 194 -2.54 -4.25 -2.56
N PHE A 195 -2.12 -5.48 -2.90
CA PHE A 195 -3.04 -6.59 -3.13
C PHE A 195 -3.89 -6.85 -1.88
N GLY A 196 -3.23 -7.07 -0.74
CA GLY A 196 -3.87 -7.38 0.53
C GLY A 196 -4.80 -6.25 0.99
N LEU A 197 -4.35 -5.00 0.94
CA LEU A 197 -5.13 -3.86 1.42
C LEU A 197 -6.41 -3.67 0.60
N GLY A 198 -6.33 -3.88 -0.71
CA GLY A 198 -7.47 -3.78 -1.59
C GLY A 198 -8.53 -4.86 -1.35
N TRP A 199 -8.10 -6.12 -1.25
CA TRP A 199 -9.01 -7.23 -0.95
C TRP A 199 -9.51 -7.23 0.49
N LEU A 200 -8.69 -6.80 1.46
CA LEU A 200 -9.12 -6.60 2.84
C LEU A 200 -10.22 -5.54 2.92
N THR A 201 -10.02 -4.38 2.29
CA THR A 201 -11.05 -3.33 2.22
C THR A 201 -12.31 -3.86 1.55
N HIS A 202 -12.19 -4.64 0.47
CA HIS A 202 -13.32 -5.25 -0.20
C HIS A 202 -14.09 -6.23 0.69
N GLY A 203 -13.40 -7.19 1.31
CA GLY A 203 -13.99 -8.19 2.18
C GLY A 203 -14.71 -7.56 3.36
N VAL A 204 -14.05 -6.62 4.05
CA VAL A 204 -14.62 -5.88 5.18
C VAL A 204 -15.94 -5.19 4.80
N PHE A 205 -15.98 -4.46 3.68
CA PHE A 205 -17.21 -3.80 3.24
C PHE A 205 -18.30 -4.80 2.80
N ARG A 206 -17.92 -5.94 2.20
CA ARG A 206 -18.85 -7.02 1.84
C ARG A 206 -19.48 -7.66 3.08
N PHE A 207 -18.68 -7.95 4.11
CA PHE A 207 -19.17 -8.52 5.37
C PHE A 207 -20.09 -7.55 6.12
N LEU A 208 -19.69 -6.29 6.23
CA LEU A 208 -20.36 -5.35 7.12
C LEU A 208 -21.57 -4.67 6.49
N ILE A 209 -21.50 -4.33 5.20
CA ILE A 209 -22.60 -3.64 4.50
C ILE A 209 -23.54 -4.64 3.84
N GLN A 210 -22.97 -5.60 3.11
CA GLN A 210 -23.74 -6.52 2.27
C GLN A 210 -24.07 -7.85 2.97
N ARG A 211 -23.49 -8.10 4.17
CA ARG A 211 -23.61 -9.35 4.92
C ARG A 211 -23.25 -10.59 4.09
N ASP A 212 -22.33 -10.45 3.14
CA ASP A 212 -21.88 -11.51 2.25
C ASP A 212 -20.63 -12.22 2.81
N PHE A 213 -20.89 -13.27 3.59
CA PHE A 213 -19.88 -14.15 4.18
C PHE A 213 -19.52 -15.35 3.30
N SER A 214 -19.57 -15.21 1.98
CA SER A 214 -19.12 -16.28 1.07
C SER A 214 -17.67 -16.71 1.37
N LEU A 215 -17.42 -18.01 1.24
CA LEU A 215 -16.10 -18.62 1.49
C LEU A 215 -14.98 -17.93 0.70
N GLN A 216 -15.29 -17.47 -0.52
CA GLN A 216 -14.35 -16.70 -1.33
C GLN A 216 -13.94 -15.38 -0.67
N ASN A 217 -14.90 -14.60 -0.16
CA ASN A 217 -14.59 -13.33 0.51
C ASN A 217 -13.81 -13.57 1.80
N ILE A 218 -14.17 -14.61 2.57
CA ILE A 218 -13.47 -14.98 3.82
C ILE A 218 -12.03 -15.38 3.52
N PHE A 219 -11.82 -16.27 2.55
CA PHE A 219 -10.50 -16.70 2.13
C PHE A 219 -9.64 -15.52 1.65
N LEU A 220 -10.20 -14.64 0.81
CA LEU A 220 -9.49 -13.46 0.30
C LEU A 220 -9.18 -12.45 1.41
N ALA A 221 -10.05 -12.27 2.41
CA ALA A 221 -9.75 -11.43 3.55
C ALA A 221 -8.67 -12.05 4.45
N ALA A 222 -8.73 -13.35 4.71
CA ALA A 222 -7.75 -14.06 5.53
C ALA A 222 -6.35 -14.03 4.91
N ILE A 223 -6.23 -14.35 3.61
CA ILE A 223 -4.95 -14.27 2.90
C ILE A 223 -4.41 -12.84 2.85
N SER A 224 -5.30 -11.84 2.74
CA SER A 224 -4.92 -10.43 2.78
C SER A 224 -4.32 -10.02 4.13
N VAL A 225 -4.96 -10.42 5.24
CA VAL A 225 -4.45 -10.18 6.60
C VAL A 225 -3.11 -10.88 6.79
N LEU A 226 -3.01 -12.16 6.40
CA LEU A 226 -1.77 -12.93 6.50
C LEU A 226 -0.61 -12.26 5.75
N LEU A 227 -0.81 -11.92 4.48
CA LEU A 227 0.23 -11.30 3.66
C LEU A 227 0.64 -9.92 4.20
N ILE A 228 -0.30 -9.09 4.64
CA ILE A 228 0.06 -7.79 5.23
C ILE A 228 0.80 -7.99 6.56
N ALA A 229 0.37 -8.94 7.40
CA ALA A 229 1.03 -9.21 8.68
C ALA A 229 2.47 -9.69 8.50
N LEU A 230 2.72 -10.59 7.54
CA LEU A 230 4.06 -11.11 7.24
C LEU A 230 4.98 -10.04 6.65
N VAL A 231 4.45 -9.13 5.84
CA VAL A 231 5.27 -8.19 5.06
C VAL A 231 5.41 -6.83 5.76
N LYS A 232 4.30 -6.23 6.18
CA LYS A 232 4.23 -4.88 6.76
C LYS A 232 3.06 -4.77 7.76
N VAL A 233 3.21 -5.42 8.92
CA VAL A 233 2.19 -5.48 9.99
C VAL A 233 1.67 -4.10 10.42
N TYR A 234 2.50 -3.05 10.34
CA TYR A 234 2.11 -1.68 10.68
C TYR A 234 0.97 -1.13 9.81
N ILE A 235 0.73 -1.66 8.60
CA ILE A 235 -0.46 -1.32 7.80
C ILE A 235 -1.73 -1.79 8.51
N LEU A 236 -1.75 -3.00 9.09
CA LEU A 236 -2.89 -3.51 9.86
C LEU A 236 -3.08 -2.73 11.16
N ILE A 237 -1.98 -2.37 11.83
CA ILE A 237 -2.02 -1.56 13.06
C ILE A 237 -2.67 -0.20 12.79
N ALA A 238 -2.46 0.41 11.62
CA ALA A 238 -3.16 1.64 11.24
C ALA A 238 -4.60 1.40 10.73
N PHE A 239 -4.83 0.30 10.01
CA PHE A 239 -6.10 -0.02 9.37
C PHE A 239 -7.19 -0.45 10.37
N LEU A 240 -6.86 -1.29 11.34
CA LEU A 240 -7.82 -1.87 12.29
C LEU A 240 -8.49 -0.81 13.18
N PRO A 241 -7.78 0.17 13.79
CA PRO A 241 -8.42 1.24 14.55
C PRO A 241 -9.35 2.10 13.68
N ALA A 242 -8.93 2.41 12.45
CA ALA A 242 -9.77 3.15 11.51
C ALA A 242 -11.05 2.36 11.16
N LEU A 243 -10.92 1.05 10.94
CA LEU A 243 -12.06 0.17 10.69
C LEU A 243 -12.97 0.05 11.91
N GLY A 244 -12.43 -0.11 13.11
CA GLY A 244 -13.20 -0.12 14.35
C GLY A 244 -14.04 1.15 14.47
N MET A 245 -13.41 2.31 14.29
CA MET A 245 -14.10 3.60 14.28
C MET A 245 -15.20 3.66 13.22
N TRP A 246 -14.94 3.16 12.01
CA TRP A 246 -15.92 3.10 10.94
C TRP A 246 -17.16 2.26 11.28
N ILE A 247 -16.94 1.05 11.79
CA ILE A 247 -18.01 0.14 12.25
C ILE A 247 -18.89 0.88 13.24
N LEU A 248 -18.28 1.44 14.28
CA LEU A 248 -18.99 2.12 15.34
C LEU A 248 -19.76 3.33 14.83
N PHE A 249 -19.16 4.13 13.97
CA PHE A 249 -19.82 5.31 13.43
C PHE A 249 -20.99 4.95 12.52
N ASN A 250 -20.93 3.86 11.76
CA ASN A 250 -22.09 3.37 11.01
C ASN A 250 -23.22 2.89 11.93
N TYR A 251 -22.92 2.09 12.96
CA TYR A 251 -23.96 1.56 13.85
C TYR A 251 -24.52 2.61 14.82
N THR A 252 -23.70 3.55 15.30
CA THR A 252 -24.13 4.61 16.24
C THR A 252 -24.97 5.69 15.58
N GLN A 253 -24.95 5.82 14.25
CA GLN A 253 -25.85 6.75 13.55
C GLN A 253 -27.33 6.39 13.71
N SER A 254 -27.65 5.14 14.02
CA SER A 254 -29.03 4.70 14.33
C SER A 254 -29.57 5.24 15.67
N ILE A 255 -28.70 5.70 16.58
CA ILE A 255 -29.09 6.18 17.92
C ILE A 255 -29.69 7.58 17.80
N ARG A 256 -30.98 7.74 18.12
CA ARG A 256 -31.74 9.00 17.95
C ARG A 256 -31.24 10.12 18.87
N THR A 257 -30.78 9.80 20.08
CA THR A 257 -30.36 10.78 21.09
C THR A 257 -28.91 11.21 20.91
N LYS A 258 -28.68 12.53 20.76
CA LYS A 258 -27.34 13.11 20.52
C LYS A 258 -26.35 12.82 21.66
N SER A 259 -26.78 12.95 22.92
CA SER A 259 -25.91 12.75 24.09
C SER A 259 -25.46 11.29 24.24
N ILE A 260 -26.38 10.34 24.06
CA ILE A 260 -26.07 8.90 24.09
C ILE A 260 -25.15 8.54 22.93
N ARG A 261 -25.40 9.08 21.73
CA ARG A 261 -24.52 8.89 20.57
C ARG A 261 -23.11 9.41 20.85
N ALA A 262 -22.97 10.58 21.47
CA ALA A 262 -21.67 11.14 21.84
C ALA A 262 -20.96 10.31 22.91
N ALA A 263 -21.69 9.86 23.95
CA ALA A 263 -21.15 9.01 25.02
C ALA A 263 -20.66 7.66 24.48
N VAL A 264 -21.42 7.00 23.61
CA VAL A 264 -21.00 5.74 22.97
C VAL A 264 -19.78 5.96 22.07
N LYS A 265 -19.76 7.04 21.28
CA LYS A 265 -18.58 7.37 20.47
C LYS A 265 -17.33 7.60 21.31
N PHE A 266 -17.46 8.33 22.42
CA PHE A 266 -16.34 8.61 23.33
C PHE A 266 -15.87 7.35 24.08
N GLY A 267 -16.81 6.58 24.64
CA GLY A 267 -16.50 5.34 25.36
C GLY A 267 -15.79 4.32 24.48
N VAL A 268 -16.21 4.19 23.21
CA VAL A 268 -15.53 3.25 22.31
C VAL A 268 -14.22 3.81 21.76
N LEU A 269 -14.06 5.12 21.63
CA LEU A 269 -12.76 5.72 21.33
C LEU A 269 -11.74 5.40 22.44
N LEU A 270 -12.18 5.39 23.71
CA LEU A 270 -11.37 4.93 24.83
C LEU A 270 -11.06 3.42 24.77
N ILE A 271 -12.03 2.59 24.37
CA ILE A 271 -11.83 1.13 24.21
C ILE A 271 -10.87 0.84 23.05
N ILE A 272 -11.00 1.52 21.91
CA ILE A 272 -10.09 1.36 20.78
C ILE A 272 -8.71 1.88 21.17
N GLY A 273 -8.61 3.07 21.77
CA GLY A 273 -7.36 3.64 22.25
C GLY A 273 -6.65 2.71 23.24
N GLY A 274 -7.34 2.36 24.33
CA GLY A 274 -6.83 1.45 25.35
C GLY A 274 -6.55 0.04 24.82
N GLY A 275 -7.40 -0.48 23.95
CA GLY A 275 -7.24 -1.78 23.29
C GLY A 275 -6.05 -1.79 22.32
N SER A 276 -5.77 -0.69 21.62
CA SER A 276 -4.57 -0.58 20.78
C SER A 276 -3.29 -0.49 21.60
N VAL A 277 -3.29 0.23 22.73
CA VAL A 277 -2.15 0.23 23.68
C VAL A 277 -1.94 -1.17 24.28
N PHE A 278 -3.03 -1.83 24.70
CA PHE A 278 -2.99 -3.18 25.24
C PHE A 278 -2.51 -4.22 24.21
N ALA A 279 -3.00 -4.14 22.97
CA ALA A 279 -2.54 -5.01 21.90
C ALA A 279 -1.05 -4.78 21.62
N MET A 280 -0.60 -3.52 21.56
CA MET A 280 0.82 -3.21 21.37
C MET A 280 1.70 -3.75 22.50
N SER A 281 1.24 -3.71 23.76
CA SER A 281 1.99 -4.26 24.90
C SER A 281 1.94 -5.79 24.96
N ALA A 282 0.77 -6.39 24.74
CA ALA A 282 0.57 -7.85 24.76
C ALA A 282 1.29 -8.56 23.61
N PHE A 283 1.35 -7.92 22.44
CA PHE A 283 2.08 -8.44 21.28
C PHE A 283 3.52 -7.91 21.20
N SER A 284 4.02 -7.14 22.18
CA SER A 284 5.38 -6.56 22.13
C SER A 284 6.49 -7.60 21.93
N LYS A 285 6.37 -8.79 22.54
CA LYS A 285 7.31 -9.91 22.35
C LYS A 285 7.24 -10.56 20.96
N THR A 286 6.06 -10.60 20.33
CA THR A 286 5.84 -11.22 19.02
C THR A 286 6.03 -10.23 17.86
N LEU A 287 5.74 -8.96 18.10
CA LEU A 287 5.99 -7.83 17.19
C LEU A 287 7.44 -7.36 17.25
N GLY A 288 8.18 -7.74 18.30
CA GLY A 288 9.58 -7.40 18.56
C GLY A 288 9.85 -5.92 18.28
N SER A 289 10.40 -5.66 17.10
CA SER A 289 10.76 -4.35 16.55
C SER A 289 9.62 -3.32 16.35
N TYR A 290 8.35 -3.65 16.63
CA TYR A 290 7.20 -2.73 16.49
C TYR A 290 6.48 -2.41 17.82
N SER A 291 7.03 -2.77 18.99
CA SER A 291 6.55 -2.21 20.27
C SER A 291 6.78 -0.70 20.32
N ILE A 292 6.07 0.07 21.15
CA ILE A 292 6.21 1.54 21.19
C ILE A 292 7.66 1.96 21.47
N GLU A 293 8.36 1.30 22.41
CA GLU A 293 9.78 1.58 22.69
C GLU A 293 10.70 1.18 21.52
N ASN A 294 10.44 0.04 20.87
CA ASN A 294 11.22 -0.40 19.71
C ASN A 294 10.86 0.37 18.44
N LEU A 295 9.67 0.95 18.31
CA LEU A 295 9.26 1.75 17.18
C LEU A 295 9.99 3.09 17.19
N ALA A 296 10.19 3.66 18.38
CA ALA A 296 11.02 4.84 18.57
C ALA A 296 12.52 4.52 18.36
N ALA A 297 13.02 3.42 18.94
CA ALA A 297 14.42 2.99 18.74
C ALA A 297 14.71 2.58 17.29
N LYS A 298 13.77 1.92 16.61
CA LYS A 298 13.88 1.54 15.19
C LYS A 298 13.68 2.73 14.28
N ALA A 299 12.81 3.70 14.63
CA ALA A 299 12.74 4.97 13.91
C ALA A 299 14.08 5.72 14.01
N GLU A 300 14.75 5.64 15.17
CA GLU A 300 16.07 6.22 15.39
C GLU A 300 17.18 5.46 14.65
N GLU A 301 17.21 4.13 14.71
CA GLU A 301 18.16 3.30 13.95
C GLU A 301 17.97 3.47 12.44
N THR A 302 16.71 3.48 11.98
CA THR A 302 16.35 3.74 10.58
C THR A 302 16.76 5.15 10.20
N ARG A 303 16.56 6.15 11.07
CA ARG A 303 17.02 7.53 10.86
C ARG A 303 18.53 7.57 10.68
N MET A 304 19.31 6.90 11.53
CA MET A 304 20.76 6.88 11.46
C MET A 304 21.26 6.18 10.19
N TRP A 305 20.71 5.01 9.86
CA TRP A 305 21.09 4.29 8.64
C TRP A 305 20.71 5.05 7.36
N ILE A 306 19.53 5.68 7.35
CA ILE A 306 19.06 6.46 6.21
C ILE A 306 19.80 7.80 6.10
N HIS A 307 20.16 8.44 7.21
CA HIS A 307 21.00 9.64 7.20
C HIS A 307 22.36 9.30 6.58
N TYR A 308 23.01 8.26 7.09
CA TYR A 308 24.28 7.76 6.57
C TYR A 308 24.20 7.40 5.07
N SER A 309 23.17 6.66 4.67
CA SER A 309 22.95 6.26 3.27
C SER A 309 22.63 7.48 2.38
N SER A 310 21.89 8.46 2.89
CA SER A 310 21.53 9.68 2.14
C SER A 310 22.73 10.62 1.96
N GLU A 311 23.64 10.70 2.94
CA GLU A 311 24.91 11.43 2.82
C GLU A 311 25.87 10.72 1.85
N THR A 312 25.90 9.38 1.87
CA THR A 312 26.78 8.58 1.01
C THR A 312 26.28 8.49 -0.44
N GLN A 313 24.96 8.62 -0.69
CA GLN A 313 24.33 8.45 -2.01
C GLN A 313 23.72 9.73 -2.61
N ASP A 314 24.02 10.90 -2.03
CA ASP A 314 23.45 12.21 -2.41
C ASP A 314 21.91 12.15 -2.53
N GLY A 315 21.27 11.51 -1.55
CA GLY A 315 19.82 11.36 -1.48
C GLY A 315 19.13 12.65 -1.02
N SER A 316 17.89 12.87 -1.45
CA SER A 316 17.04 13.90 -0.86
C SER A 316 16.45 13.37 0.47
N SER A 317 17.11 13.70 1.58
CA SER A 317 16.62 13.45 2.93
C SER A 317 15.76 14.61 3.44
N TYR A 318 14.99 14.35 4.49
CA TYR A 318 14.30 15.37 5.27
C TYR A 318 14.56 15.16 6.75
N SER A 319 14.45 16.22 7.55
CA SER A 319 14.49 16.14 9.01
C SER A 319 13.17 16.62 9.61
N LEU A 320 12.78 15.99 10.71
CA LEU A 320 11.69 16.44 11.57
C LEU A 320 12.23 17.19 12.80
N GLY A 321 13.53 17.46 12.85
CA GLY A 321 14.26 17.97 14.03
C GLY A 321 14.50 16.88 15.07
N ASP A 322 14.85 17.28 16.29
CA ASP A 322 15.05 16.35 17.40
C ASP A 322 13.73 15.65 17.73
N LEU A 323 13.77 14.32 17.72
CA LEU A 323 12.65 13.46 18.05
C LEU A 323 12.90 12.88 19.43
N ASP A 324 12.19 13.39 20.43
CA ASP A 324 12.10 12.70 21.71
C ASP A 324 11.32 11.39 21.50
N PRO A 325 11.91 10.22 21.79
CA PRO A 325 11.27 8.91 21.63
C PRO A 325 10.06 8.70 22.56
N SER A 326 9.74 9.64 23.45
CA SER A 326 8.51 9.61 24.24
C SER A 326 7.24 9.74 23.37
N LEU A 327 6.12 9.15 23.81
CA LEU A 327 4.82 9.28 23.15
C LEU A 327 4.41 10.75 22.95
N GLN A 328 4.74 11.61 23.91
CA GLN A 328 4.46 13.04 23.85
C GLN A 328 5.34 13.73 22.78
N GLY A 329 6.63 13.40 22.72
CA GLY A 329 7.55 13.87 21.70
C GLY A 329 7.10 13.50 20.28
N MET A 330 6.66 12.26 20.09
CA MET A 330 6.11 11.77 18.83
C MET A 330 4.81 12.51 18.43
N LEU A 331 3.90 12.76 19.38
CA LEU A 331 2.65 13.49 19.11
C LEU A 331 2.89 14.96 18.75
N LEU A 332 3.90 15.62 19.31
CA LEU A 332 4.27 16.99 18.93
C LEU A 332 4.74 17.07 17.46
N LYS A 333 5.39 16.02 16.96
CA LYS A 333 5.83 15.92 15.56
C LYS A 333 4.72 15.45 14.61
N PHE A 334 3.53 15.14 15.12
CA PHE A 334 2.43 14.61 14.31
C PHE A 334 2.06 15.48 13.09
N PRO A 335 1.84 16.80 13.24
CA PRO A 335 1.47 17.63 12.08
C PRO A 335 2.58 17.70 11.05
N GLN A 336 3.84 17.74 11.49
CA GLN A 336 5.01 17.80 10.63
C GLN A 336 5.15 16.49 9.84
N ALA A 337 5.07 15.34 10.49
CA ALA A 337 5.17 14.03 9.86
C ALA A 337 4.06 13.77 8.83
N VAL A 338 2.80 14.13 9.16
CA VAL A 338 1.68 14.02 8.21
C VAL A 338 1.90 14.93 6.99
N ASN A 339 2.37 16.17 7.21
CA ASN A 339 2.69 17.10 6.13
C ASN A 339 3.80 16.57 5.23
N VAL A 340 4.88 15.99 5.80
CA VAL A 340 5.97 15.43 4.99
C VAL A 340 5.48 14.25 4.16
N SER A 341 4.73 13.33 4.76
CA SER A 341 4.21 12.16 4.06
C SER A 341 3.27 12.53 2.91
N LEU A 342 2.31 13.42 3.14
CA LEU A 342 1.28 13.72 2.15
C LEU A 342 1.72 14.75 1.10
N PHE A 343 2.48 15.77 1.49
CA PHE A 343 2.68 16.97 0.67
C PHE A 343 4.13 17.28 0.29
N ARG A 344 5.11 16.53 0.82
CA ARG A 344 6.53 16.66 0.44
C ARG A 344 6.99 15.45 -0.41
N PRO A 345 8.08 15.55 -1.17
CA PRO A 345 8.96 16.71 -1.35
C PRO A 345 8.27 17.87 -2.08
N PHE A 346 8.60 19.11 -1.71
CA PHE A 346 8.24 20.26 -2.53
C PHE A 346 9.16 20.36 -3.75
N ILE A 347 8.74 21.08 -4.79
CA ILE A 347 9.51 21.20 -6.05
C ILE A 347 10.94 21.71 -5.79
N TRP A 348 11.13 22.63 -4.84
CA TRP A 348 12.43 23.18 -4.47
C TRP A 348 13.28 22.28 -3.56
N GLU A 349 12.74 21.15 -3.07
CA GLU A 349 13.47 20.16 -2.25
C GLU A 349 14.02 19.01 -3.10
N VAL A 350 13.73 19.02 -4.39
CA VAL A 350 14.14 17.99 -5.35
C VAL A 350 15.60 18.20 -5.74
N LYS A 351 16.46 17.24 -5.39
CA LYS A 351 17.86 17.23 -5.83
C LYS A 351 18.08 16.43 -7.13
N LYS A 352 17.22 15.43 -7.39
CA LYS A 352 17.34 14.53 -8.55
C LYS A 352 16.13 14.69 -9.48
N PRO A 353 16.31 14.83 -10.81
CA PRO A 353 15.20 15.00 -11.76
C PRO A 353 14.14 13.90 -11.66
N ILE A 354 14.54 12.67 -11.36
CA ILE A 354 13.65 11.52 -11.18
C ILE A 354 12.63 11.70 -10.05
N MET A 355 12.96 12.52 -9.05
CA MET A 355 12.06 12.85 -7.94
C MET A 355 11.07 13.98 -8.27
N LEU A 356 11.23 14.67 -9.41
CA LEU A 356 10.31 15.73 -9.82
C LEU A 356 8.88 15.22 -9.98
N LEU A 357 8.71 14.00 -10.51
CA LEU A 357 7.39 13.37 -10.63
C LEU A 357 6.72 13.17 -9.25
N ALA A 358 7.50 12.75 -8.25
CA ALA A 358 7.00 12.62 -6.88
C ALA A 358 6.65 13.98 -6.26
N ALA A 359 7.44 15.02 -6.53
CA ALA A 359 7.17 16.37 -6.06
C ALA A 359 5.92 17.00 -6.71
N LEU A 360 5.73 16.77 -8.02
CA LEU A 360 4.53 17.21 -8.74
C LEU A 360 3.27 16.51 -8.22
N GLU A 361 3.35 15.21 -7.92
CA GLU A 361 2.25 14.48 -7.31
C GLU A 361 1.93 15.04 -5.91
N SER A 362 2.93 15.21 -5.05
CA SER A 362 2.75 15.78 -3.71
C SER A 362 2.18 17.20 -3.76
N LEU A 363 2.62 18.03 -4.72
CA LEU A 363 2.05 19.35 -4.97
C LEU A 363 0.58 19.26 -5.43
N ALA A 364 0.25 18.31 -6.31
CA ALA A 364 -1.13 18.10 -6.75
C ALA A 364 -2.05 17.72 -5.57
N PHE A 365 -1.59 16.87 -4.66
CA PHE A 365 -2.31 16.57 -3.41
C PHE A 365 -2.47 17.81 -2.53
N LEU A 366 -1.43 18.62 -2.37
CA LEU A 366 -1.48 19.86 -1.59
C LEU A 366 -2.51 20.84 -2.18
N ILE A 367 -2.42 21.12 -3.49
CA ILE A 367 -3.34 22.01 -4.20
C ILE A 367 -4.76 21.49 -4.11
N LEU A 368 -4.97 20.18 -4.29
CA LEU A 368 -6.29 19.56 -4.18
C LEU A 368 -6.89 19.76 -2.79
N THR A 369 -6.10 19.50 -1.74
CA THR A 369 -6.54 19.67 -0.35
C THR A 369 -6.87 21.13 -0.05
N LEU A 370 -5.98 22.07 -0.38
CA LEU A 370 -6.21 23.50 -0.18
C LEU A 370 -7.44 24.00 -0.96
N LYS A 371 -7.62 23.56 -2.21
CA LYS A 371 -8.79 23.90 -3.03
C LYS A 371 -10.08 23.40 -2.40
N VAL A 372 -10.12 22.18 -1.88
CA VAL A 372 -11.31 21.66 -1.20
C VAL A 372 -11.61 22.44 0.07
N LEU A 373 -10.59 22.69 0.92
CA LEU A 373 -10.76 23.47 2.15
C LEU A 373 -11.27 24.89 1.88
N TYR A 374 -10.71 25.58 0.88
CA TYR A 374 -11.10 26.93 0.51
C TYR A 374 -12.50 26.98 -0.12
N THR A 375 -12.79 26.11 -1.09
CA THR A 375 -14.06 26.17 -1.84
C THR A 375 -15.26 25.68 -1.03
N VAL A 376 -15.09 24.67 -0.18
CA VAL A 376 -16.16 24.14 0.68
C VAL A 376 -16.28 24.96 1.97
N GLY A 377 -15.16 25.40 2.53
CA GLY A 377 -15.05 26.08 3.81
C GLY A 377 -14.96 25.11 4.99
N LEU A 378 -14.12 25.43 5.97
CA LEU A 378 -13.77 24.55 7.10
C LEU A 378 -14.99 24.01 7.86
N ARG A 379 -16.00 24.85 8.12
CA ARG A 379 -17.23 24.45 8.83
C ARG A 379 -18.02 23.37 8.06
N LYS A 380 -18.13 23.51 6.73
CA LYS A 380 -18.85 22.53 5.89
C LYS A 380 -18.05 21.25 5.71
N VAL A 381 -16.72 21.36 5.56
CA VAL A 381 -15.82 20.20 5.53
C VAL A 381 -16.01 19.35 6.78
N TRP A 382 -15.96 19.97 7.97
CA TRP A 382 -16.18 19.26 9.22
C TRP A 382 -17.57 18.61 9.30
N LYS A 383 -18.61 19.30 8.83
CA LYS A 383 -19.99 18.77 8.78
C LYS A 383 -20.08 17.53 7.90
N VAL A 384 -19.46 17.54 6.72
CA VAL A 384 -19.46 16.40 5.79
C VAL A 384 -18.66 15.23 6.34
N ILE A 385 -17.45 15.49 6.86
CA ILE A 385 -16.64 14.46 7.52
C ILE A 385 -17.43 13.84 8.67
N SER A 386 -18.11 14.65 9.50
CA SER A 386 -18.89 14.15 10.64
C SER A 386 -20.11 13.30 10.23
N ALA A 387 -20.63 13.52 9.03
CA ALA A 387 -21.85 12.89 8.52
C ALA A 387 -21.60 11.55 7.82
N ASP A 388 -20.47 11.37 7.12
CA ASP A 388 -20.16 10.15 6.39
C ASP A 388 -19.05 9.32 7.07
N PRO A 389 -19.38 8.17 7.68
CA PRO A 389 -18.40 7.29 8.31
C PRO A 389 -17.29 6.84 7.35
N THR A 390 -17.60 6.61 6.08
CA THR A 390 -16.62 6.16 5.07
C THR A 390 -15.55 7.22 4.82
N ILE A 391 -15.91 8.50 4.83
CA ILE A 391 -14.93 9.60 4.76
C ILE A 391 -14.05 9.58 6.02
N GLN A 392 -14.64 9.38 7.21
CA GLN A 392 -13.89 9.30 8.47
C GLN A 392 -12.89 8.14 8.45
N PHE A 393 -13.31 6.96 8.01
CA PHE A 393 -12.44 5.80 7.84
C PHE A 393 -11.23 6.11 6.96
N CYS A 394 -11.48 6.67 5.78
CA CYS A 394 -10.43 7.00 4.82
C CYS A 394 -9.44 8.03 5.39
N LEU A 395 -9.94 9.07 6.08
CA LEU A 395 -9.09 10.08 6.73
C LEU A 395 -8.30 9.54 7.91
N ILE A 396 -8.97 8.81 8.83
CA ILE A 396 -8.33 8.28 10.03
C ILE A 396 -7.21 7.32 9.62
N PHE A 397 -7.49 6.38 8.71
CA PHE A 397 -6.47 5.46 8.20
C PHE A 397 -5.31 6.21 7.54
N SER A 398 -5.61 7.11 6.59
CA SER A 398 -4.56 7.82 5.85
C SER A 398 -3.70 8.71 6.73
N ILE A 399 -4.28 9.40 7.71
CA ILE A 399 -3.55 10.29 8.64
C ILE A 399 -2.68 9.48 9.60
N ILE A 400 -3.23 8.44 10.26
CA ILE A 400 -2.46 7.57 11.17
C ILE A 400 -1.30 6.91 10.42
N PHE A 401 -1.58 6.40 9.22
CA PHE A 401 -0.55 5.75 8.41
C PHE A 401 0.51 6.74 7.93
N SER A 402 0.11 7.94 7.49
CA SER A 402 1.02 9.02 7.07
C SER A 402 1.91 9.49 8.21
N PHE A 403 1.39 9.56 9.42
CA PHE A 403 2.19 9.84 10.61
C PHE A 403 3.27 8.76 10.81
N ALA A 404 2.87 7.48 10.83
CA ALA A 404 3.78 6.36 11.09
C ALA A 404 4.93 6.28 10.07
N VAL A 405 4.65 6.44 8.77
CA VAL A 405 5.72 6.43 7.75
C VAL A 405 6.53 7.73 7.76
N GLY A 406 5.92 8.86 8.11
CA GLY A 406 6.59 10.16 8.15
C GLY A 406 7.68 10.22 9.22
N VAL A 407 7.42 9.66 10.40
CA VAL A 407 8.38 9.63 11.52
C VAL A 407 9.46 8.56 11.41
N THR A 408 9.34 7.61 10.47
CA THR A 408 10.28 6.48 10.36
C THR A 408 11.18 6.55 9.14
N THR A 409 10.82 7.31 8.09
CA THR A 409 11.47 7.14 6.78
C THR A 409 12.63 8.09 6.48
N TYR A 410 12.57 9.38 6.87
CA TYR A 410 13.61 10.42 6.69
C TYR A 410 14.25 10.58 5.28
N ASN A 411 13.79 9.85 4.27
CA ASN A 411 14.26 9.89 2.88
C ASN A 411 13.07 9.94 1.93
N PHE A 412 13.06 10.90 1.01
CA PHE A 412 11.93 11.12 0.12
C PHE A 412 11.70 9.99 -0.89
N GLY A 413 12.77 9.34 -1.34
CA GLY A 413 12.67 8.18 -2.24
C GLY A 413 11.91 7.03 -1.57
N SER A 414 12.39 6.60 -0.39
CA SER A 414 11.73 5.57 0.40
C SER A 414 10.33 5.99 0.87
N LEU A 415 10.15 7.27 1.24
CA LEU A 415 8.86 7.79 1.70
C LEU A 415 7.81 7.74 0.59
N SER A 416 8.19 8.08 -0.64
CA SER A 416 7.29 7.99 -1.81
C SER A 416 6.75 6.57 -1.99
N ARG A 417 7.59 5.55 -1.75
CA ARG A 417 7.19 4.15 -1.77
C ARG A 417 6.32 3.78 -0.57
N TYR A 418 6.73 4.15 0.65
CA TYR A 418 6.07 3.69 1.87
C TYR A 418 4.69 4.32 2.09
N LYS A 419 4.42 5.51 1.54
CA LYS A 419 3.12 6.18 1.68
C LYS A 419 2.01 5.64 0.76
N ILE A 420 2.33 4.79 -0.22
CA ILE A 420 1.33 4.34 -1.22
C ILE A 420 0.07 3.69 -0.63
N PRO A 421 0.09 2.99 0.52
CA PRO A 421 -1.13 2.45 1.12
C PRO A 421 -2.13 3.54 1.52
N ALA A 422 -1.67 4.72 1.95
CA ALA A 422 -2.53 5.80 2.41
C ALA A 422 -3.08 6.68 1.27
N LEU A 423 -2.35 6.83 0.16
CA LEU A 423 -2.70 7.76 -0.91
C LEU A 423 -4.10 7.53 -1.50
N PRO A 424 -4.55 6.29 -1.80
CA PRO A 424 -5.89 6.07 -2.32
C PRO A 424 -6.99 6.52 -1.37
N PHE A 425 -6.84 6.23 -0.08
CA PHE A 425 -7.82 6.60 0.94
C PHE A 425 -7.82 8.11 1.17
N TYR A 426 -6.65 8.75 1.18
CA TYR A 426 -6.56 10.19 1.30
C TYR A 426 -7.21 10.90 0.10
N ALA A 427 -6.91 10.46 -1.13
CA ALA A 427 -7.53 10.98 -2.34
C ALA A 427 -9.06 10.81 -2.33
N LEU A 428 -9.54 9.62 -1.96
CA LEU A 428 -10.97 9.34 -1.81
C LEU A 428 -11.62 10.28 -0.81
N ALA A 429 -11.04 10.46 0.37
CA ALA A 429 -11.58 11.35 1.39
C ALA A 429 -11.73 12.80 0.87
N VAL A 430 -10.67 13.36 0.30
CA VAL A 430 -10.67 14.75 -0.20
C VAL A 430 -11.69 14.95 -1.33
N ILE A 431 -11.76 13.99 -2.26
CA ILE A 431 -12.72 14.01 -3.37
C ILE A 431 -14.16 13.91 -2.85
N LEU A 432 -14.45 12.96 -1.95
CA LEU A 432 -15.79 12.74 -1.43
C LEU A 432 -16.29 13.95 -0.63
N ILE A 433 -15.43 14.60 0.16
CA ILE A 433 -15.76 15.84 0.88
C ILE A 433 -16.25 16.92 -0.09
N TYR A 434 -15.57 17.07 -1.22
CA TYR A 434 -15.95 18.06 -2.22
C TYR A 434 -17.29 17.75 -2.88
N TYR A 435 -17.46 16.55 -3.43
CA TYR A 435 -18.66 16.20 -4.20
C TYR A 435 -19.92 16.05 -3.34
N GLN A 436 -19.79 15.67 -2.06
CA GLN A 436 -20.92 15.70 -1.13
C GLN A 436 -21.32 17.13 -0.75
N SER A 437 -20.38 18.08 -0.77
CA SER A 437 -20.66 19.49 -0.47
C SER A 437 -21.18 20.28 -1.68
N LYS A 438 -20.69 19.95 -2.89
CA LYS A 438 -20.97 20.66 -4.14
C LYS A 438 -21.18 19.66 -5.30
N PRO A 439 -22.30 18.92 -5.31
CA PRO A 439 -22.51 17.83 -6.27
C PRO A 439 -22.58 18.29 -7.74
N SER A 440 -22.96 19.54 -8.00
CA SER A 440 -23.14 20.09 -9.36
C SER A 440 -21.90 20.77 -9.94
N LYS A 441 -20.84 21.01 -9.15
CA LYS A 441 -19.62 21.68 -9.63
C LYS A 441 -18.54 20.65 -9.85
N ARG A 442 -17.88 20.69 -11.01
CA ARG A 442 -16.74 19.81 -11.30
C ARG A 442 -15.52 20.27 -10.51
N LEU A 443 -14.90 19.33 -9.79
CA LEU A 443 -13.66 19.60 -9.04
C LEU A 443 -12.49 19.90 -10.00
N PHE A 444 -12.46 19.20 -11.13
CA PHE A 444 -11.51 19.38 -12.21
C PHE A 444 -12.30 19.86 -13.42
N PRO A 445 -12.20 21.14 -13.81
CA PRO A 445 -12.99 21.69 -14.93
C PRO A 445 -12.61 21.07 -16.29
N PHE A 446 -11.45 20.40 -16.37
CA PHE A 446 -10.92 19.72 -17.56
C PHE A 446 -11.21 18.22 -17.61
N LEU A 447 -11.87 17.65 -16.60
CA LEU A 447 -12.37 16.25 -16.56
C LEU A 447 -13.90 16.26 -16.50
#